data_AF-A0A5N1L0G2-F1
#
_entry.id   AF-A0A5N1L0G2-F1
#
_cell.length_a   1.000
_cell.length_b   1.000
_cell.length_c   1.000
_cell.angle_alpha   90.00
_cell.angle_beta   90.00
_cell.angle_gamma   90.00
#
_symmetry.space_group_name_H-M   'P 1'
#
loop_
_entity.id
_entity.type
_entity.pdbx_description
1 polymer ?
#
loop_
_entity_poly.entity_id
_entity_poly.type
_entity_poly.pdbx_seq_one_letter_code
_entity_poly.pdbx_strand_id
1 'polypeptide(L)'
;MAISTAELAVRLLVYLFVLLGVPLWFVLMFRLMDYAAHDTLVEQFSGQRNGRDTGQLNAYFEQAAIEARTCRICGAANGSDYTYCHNCQERLATDD
;
A
#
# COMPACT_ATOMS: atom_id res chain seq x y z
N MET A 1 -9.31 54.45 -3.97
CA MET A 1 -9.85 53.46 -3.02
C MET A 1 -8.66 52.88 -2.26
N ALA A 2 -8.42 53.32 -1.03
CA ALA A 2 -7.29 52.86 -0.23
C ALA A 2 -7.69 51.61 0.55
N ILE A 3 -7.07 50.47 0.25
CA ILE A 3 -7.28 49.21 1.00
C ILE A 3 -6.49 49.31 2.30
N SER A 4 -7.15 49.01 3.42
CA SER A 4 -6.47 48.93 4.72
C SER A 4 -5.55 47.71 4.78
N THR A 5 -4.47 47.78 5.56
CA THR A 5 -3.54 46.66 5.75
C THR A 5 -4.24 45.41 6.31
N ALA A 6 -5.24 45.60 7.18
CA ALA A 6 -6.06 44.53 7.73
C ALA A 6 -6.88 43.83 6.63
N GLU A 7 -7.52 44.59 5.74
CA GLU A 7 -8.29 44.04 4.63
C GLU A 7 -7.39 43.27 3.64
N LEU A 8 -6.19 43.78 3.37
CA LEU A 8 -5.21 43.07 2.53
C LEU A 8 -4.79 41.73 3.16
N ALA A 9 -4.51 41.72 4.47
CA ALA A 9 -4.11 40.52 5.19
C ALA A 9 -5.20 39.44 5.18
N VAL A 10 -6.46 39.84 5.40
CA VAL A 10 -7.61 38.93 5.35
C VAL A 10 -7.76 38.34 3.94
N ARG A 11 -7.68 39.17 2.90
CA ARG A 11 -7.77 38.69 1.51
C ARG A 11 -6.66 37.68 1.19
N LEU A 12 -5.42 37.98 1.58
CA LEU A 12 -4.29 37.05 1.40
C LEU A 12 -4.48 35.73 2.14
N LEU A 13 -5.00 35.78 3.37
CA LEU A 13 -5.30 34.58 4.15
C LEU A 13 -6.36 33.71 3.47
N VAL A 14 -7.44 34.33 2.99
CA VAL A 14 -8.50 33.63 2.25
C VAL A 14 -7.94 33.02 0.96
N TYR A 15 -7.13 33.77 0.21
CA TYR A 15 -6.49 33.26 -1.00
C TYR A 15 -5.60 32.06 -0.71
N LEU A 16 -4.77 32.13 0.33
CA LEU A 16 -3.89 31.04 0.73
C LEU A 16 -4.68 29.81 1.20
N PHE A 17 -5.75 30.02 1.96
CA PHE A 17 -6.64 28.94 2.40
C PHE A 17 -7.33 28.28 1.20
N VAL A 18 -7.79 29.04 0.22
CA VAL A 18 -8.40 28.44 -0.99
C VAL A 18 -7.37 27.71 -1.83
N LEU A 19 -6.19 28.32 -2.06
CA LEU A 19 -5.13 27.75 -2.88
C LEU A 19 -4.55 26.46 -2.29
N LEU A 20 -4.39 26.39 -0.98
CA LEU A 20 -3.79 25.23 -0.32
C LEU A 20 -4.86 24.29 0.24
N GLY A 21 -5.87 24.85 0.91
CA GLY A 21 -6.91 24.09 1.58
C GLY A 21 -7.77 23.28 0.62
N VAL A 22 -8.13 23.80 -0.56
CA VAL A 22 -8.96 23.04 -1.52
C VAL A 22 -8.20 21.83 -2.09
N PRO A 23 -6.97 21.95 -2.62
CA PRO A 23 -6.19 20.78 -3.05
C PRO A 23 -5.91 19.81 -1.91
N LEU A 24 -5.57 20.31 -0.72
CA LEU A 24 -5.22 19.46 0.41
C LEU A 24 -6.44 18.71 0.95
N TRP A 25 -7.61 19.36 0.98
CA TRP A 25 -8.88 18.71 1.27
C TRP A 25 -9.22 17.62 0.26
N PHE A 26 -9.05 17.90 -1.03
CA PHE A 26 -9.27 16.90 -2.08
C PHE A 26 -8.35 15.68 -1.91
N VAL A 27 -7.06 15.91 -1.67
CA VAL A 27 -6.10 14.83 -1.38
C VAL A 27 -6.50 14.06 -0.13
N LEU A 28 -6.95 14.74 0.92
CA LEU A 28 -7.36 14.11 2.17
C LEU A 28 -8.61 13.25 1.98
N MET A 29 -9.62 13.74 1.26
CA MET A 29 -10.81 12.96 0.89
C MET A 29 -10.46 11.78 -0.02
N PHE A 30 -9.62 11.99 -1.03
CA PHE A 30 -9.15 10.92 -1.90
C PHE A 30 -8.41 9.84 -1.10
N ARG A 31 -7.52 10.24 -0.19
CA ARG A 31 -6.80 9.32 0.69
C ARG A 31 -7.76 8.60 1.64
N LEU A 32 -8.74 9.26 2.22
CA LEU A 32 -9.74 8.60 3.07
C LEU A 32 -10.56 7.58 2.29
N MET A 33 -10.97 7.91 1.06
CA MET A 33 -11.67 6.97 0.19
C MET A 33 -10.76 5.79 -0.20
N ASP A 34 -9.50 6.06 -0.49
CA ASP A 34 -8.48 5.04 -0.77
C ASP A 34 -8.30 4.12 0.45
N TYR A 35 -8.15 4.68 1.66
CA TYR A 35 -8.08 3.91 2.91
C TYR A 35 -9.36 3.10 3.17
N ALA A 36 -10.54 3.68 2.99
CA ALA A 36 -11.81 2.98 3.17
C ALA A 36 -12.02 1.86 2.14
N ALA A 37 -11.56 2.04 0.91
CA ALA A 37 -11.55 0.99 -0.11
C ALA A 37 -10.53 -0.12 0.22
N HIS A 38 -9.41 0.22 0.87
CA HIS A 38 -8.47 -0.77 1.39
C HIS A 38 -9.07 -1.54 2.57
N ASP A 39 -9.92 -0.97 3.41
CA ASP A 39 -10.58 -1.68 4.51
C ASP A 39 -11.51 -2.80 4.02
N THR A 40 -12.22 -2.60 2.89
CA THR A 40 -13.06 -3.67 2.32
C THR A 40 -12.24 -4.79 1.69
N LEU A 41 -11.08 -4.47 1.11
CA LEU A 41 -10.11 -5.46 0.66
C LEU A 41 -9.49 -6.19 1.87
N VAL A 42 -9.17 -5.46 2.94
CA VAL A 42 -8.68 -6.06 4.18
C VAL A 42 -9.75 -6.98 4.75
N GLU A 43 -11.03 -6.64 4.86
CA GLU A 43 -12.06 -7.58 5.35
C GLU A 43 -12.27 -8.79 4.43
N GLN A 44 -12.19 -8.60 3.12
CA GLN A 44 -12.30 -9.69 2.14
C GLN A 44 -11.07 -10.60 2.13
N PHE A 45 -9.89 -10.09 2.52
CA PHE A 45 -8.65 -10.85 2.63
C PHE A 45 -8.22 -11.15 4.09
N SER A 46 -8.83 -10.58 5.12
CA SER A 46 -8.48 -10.77 6.55
C SER A 46 -9.19 -11.96 7.14
N GLY A 47 -10.15 -12.54 6.42
CA GLY A 47 -10.50 -13.94 6.58
C GLY A 47 -9.34 -14.89 6.20
N GLN A 48 -8.31 -14.44 5.45
CA GLN A 48 -7.34 -15.40 4.90
C GLN A 48 -5.88 -14.97 4.59
N ARG A 49 -5.39 -13.74 4.78
CA ARG A 49 -3.96 -13.34 4.60
C ARG A 49 -3.73 -11.85 4.90
N ASN A 50 -2.97 -11.56 5.96
CA ASN A 50 -1.98 -10.47 6.05
C ASN A 50 -1.24 -10.47 7.41
N GLY A 51 -0.89 -11.66 7.90
CA GLY A 51 0.28 -11.76 8.77
C GLY A 51 1.52 -11.67 7.87
N ARG A 52 2.58 -10.97 8.31
CA ARG A 52 3.95 -11.25 7.83
C ARG A 52 4.06 -12.76 7.70
N ASP A 53 4.40 -13.28 6.53
CA ASP A 53 4.52 -14.73 6.33
C ASP A 53 5.55 -15.27 7.32
N THR A 54 5.07 -15.80 8.45
CA THR A 54 5.87 -16.32 9.57
C THR A 54 6.39 -17.72 9.26
N GLY A 55 6.46 -18.10 7.98
CA GLY A 55 6.80 -19.44 7.52
C GLY A 55 5.60 -20.36 7.38
N GLN A 56 4.37 -19.83 7.32
CA GLN A 56 3.17 -20.67 7.19
C GLN A 56 3.11 -21.32 5.80
N LEU A 57 3.49 -20.59 4.74
CA LEU A 57 3.64 -21.18 3.41
C LEU A 57 4.78 -22.19 3.36
N ASN A 58 5.89 -21.92 4.07
CA ASN A 58 7.01 -22.84 4.15
C ASN A 58 6.60 -24.19 4.79
N ALA A 59 5.85 -24.14 5.88
CA ALA A 59 5.30 -25.34 6.54
C ALA A 59 4.28 -26.08 5.66
N TYR A 60 3.46 -25.35 4.89
CA TYR A 60 2.54 -25.97 3.92
C TYR A 60 3.30 -26.73 2.84
N PHE A 61 4.33 -26.13 2.23
CA PHE A 61 5.10 -26.80 1.18
C PHE A 61 5.87 -28.00 1.71
N GLU A 62 6.43 -27.90 2.93
CA GLU A 62 7.09 -29.02 3.61
C GLU A 62 6.11 -30.17 3.90
N GLN A 63 4.90 -29.86 4.38
CA GLN A 63 3.88 -30.87 4.67
C GLN A 63 3.25 -31.48 3.40
N ALA A 64 3.12 -30.69 2.33
CA ALA A 64 2.58 -31.13 1.05
C ALA A 64 3.63 -31.82 0.16
N ALA A 65 4.91 -31.84 0.58
CA ALA A 65 6.06 -32.31 -0.19
C ALA A 65 6.15 -31.68 -1.60
N ILE A 66 5.71 -30.42 -1.73
CA ILE A 66 5.77 -29.67 -2.98
C ILE A 66 7.08 -28.90 -2.99
N GLU A 67 7.85 -29.00 -4.08
CA GLU A 67 9.08 -28.24 -4.25
C GLU A 67 8.78 -26.73 -4.22
N ALA A 68 9.27 -26.07 -3.17
CA ALA A 68 9.16 -24.63 -3.00
C ALA A 68 10.51 -23.95 -3.23
N ARG A 69 10.47 -22.84 -3.95
CA ARG A 69 11.63 -21.96 -4.19
C ARG A 69 11.60 -20.81 -3.21
N THR A 70 12.70 -20.62 -2.48
CA THR A 70 12.85 -19.48 -1.57
C THR A 70 13.33 -18.25 -2.34
N CYS A 71 12.69 -17.11 -2.09
CA CYS A 71 13.11 -15.85 -2.68
C CYS A 71 14.42 -15.40 -2.04
N ARG A 72 15.46 -15.15 -2.84
CA ARG A 72 16.76 -14.66 -2.34
C ARG A 72 16.69 -13.29 -1.66
N ILE A 73 15.72 -12.45 -2.03
CA ILE A 73 15.61 -11.08 -1.51
C ILE A 73 14.86 -11.03 -0.18
N CYS A 74 13.70 -11.68 -0.08
CA CYS A 74 12.85 -11.59 1.10
C CYS A 74 12.72 -12.89 1.91
N GLY A 75 13.29 -14.00 1.43
CA GLY A 75 13.25 -15.31 2.10
C GLY A 75 11.92 -16.06 2.01
N ALA A 76 10.89 -15.49 1.37
CA ALA A 76 9.58 -16.12 1.26
C ALA A 76 9.61 -17.37 0.38
N ALA A 77 8.86 -18.41 0.76
CA ALA A 77 8.69 -19.62 -0.03
C ALA A 77 7.64 -19.41 -1.14
N ASN A 78 7.92 -19.86 -2.37
CA ASN A 78 7.06 -19.73 -3.53
C ASN A 78 6.90 -21.10 -4.20
N GLY A 79 5.74 -21.37 -4.79
CA GLY A 79 5.55 -22.58 -5.59
C GLY A 79 6.42 -22.59 -6.85
N SER A 80 6.63 -23.77 -7.44
CA SER A 80 7.43 -23.93 -8.66
C SER A 80 6.81 -23.27 -9.90
N ASP A 81 5.52 -22.96 -9.86
CA ASP A 81 4.76 -22.28 -10.91
C ASP A 81 4.92 -20.74 -10.90
N TYR A 82 5.52 -20.18 -9.84
CA TYR A 82 5.69 -18.73 -9.70
C TYR A 82 6.92 -18.23 -10.48
N THR A 83 6.70 -17.26 -11.37
CA THR A 83 7.80 -16.52 -12.05
C THR A 83 8.34 -15.37 -11.19
N TYR A 84 7.49 -14.78 -10.35
CA TYR A 84 7.81 -13.67 -9.46
C TYR A 84 7.42 -14.03 -8.03
N CYS A 85 8.15 -13.47 -7.06
CA CYS A 85 7.88 -13.70 -5.66
C CYS A 85 6.50 -13.13 -5.29
N HIS A 86 5.65 -13.95 -4.69
CA HIS A 86 4.30 -13.55 -4.29
C HIS A 86 4.28 -12.41 -3.25
N ASN A 87 5.40 -12.18 -2.55
CA ASN A 87 5.51 -11.18 -1.48
C ASN A 87 6.19 -9.88 -1.97
N CYS A 88 7.41 -9.98 -2.53
CA CYS A 88 8.20 -8.80 -2.91
C CYS A 88 8.22 -8.49 -4.41
N GLN A 89 7.52 -9.29 -5.24
CA GLN A 89 7.49 -9.19 -6.70
C GLN A 89 8.86 -9.29 -7.40
N GLU A 90 9.93 -9.61 -6.68
CA GLU A 90 11.24 -9.92 -7.27
C GLU A 90 11.13 -11.14 -8.19
N ARG A 91 11.87 -11.14 -9.31
CA ARG A 91 11.93 -12.30 -10.20
C ARG A 91 12.59 -13.47 -9.48
N LEU A 92 11.93 -14.62 -9.46
CA LEU A 92 12.50 -15.84 -8.90
C LEU A 92 13.54 -16.39 -9.88
N ALA A 93 14.74 -16.70 -9.39
CA ALA A 93 15.76 -17.33 -10.22
C ALA A 93 15.25 -18.70 -10.66
N THR A 94 15.38 -19.00 -11.96
CA THR A 94 15.20 -20.35 -12.49
C THR A 94 16.49 -21.10 -12.21
N ASP A 95 16.44 -22.14 -11.38
CA ASP A 95 17.54 -23.10 -11.28
C ASP A 95 17.70 -23.76 -12.65
N ASP A 96 18.85 -23.51 -13.31
CA ASP A 96 19.35 -24.25 -14.48
C ASP A 96 20.04 -25.55 -14.02
#